data_AF-A0A259CBH3-F1
#
_entry.id   AF-A0A259CBH3-F1
#
_cell.length_a   1.000
_cell.length_b   1.000
_cell.length_c   1.000
_cell.angle_alpha   90.00
_cell.angle_beta   90.00
_cell.angle_gamma   90.00
#
_symmetry.space_group_name_H-M   'P 1'
#
loop_
_entity.id
_entity.type
_entity.pdbx_description
1 polymer ?
#
loop_
_entity_poly.entity_id
_entity_poly.type
_entity_poly.pdbx_seq_one_letter_code
_entity_poly.pdbx_strand_id
1 'polypeptide(L)'
;MRRTTVSILAIAAMAISPAAFASSGEASAQSAAPTATEWYPKSLDLTALRQHEAQSNPYGANYDYAKEFASLDLDAVKADIRKVLTTSQSWWPADYGHYGPFFIRMAWHGAGTYRTGDGRGGAGGGEQRFEPLNSWPDNVSLDKARRLIWPIKQKYGRKLSWGDLMVLTGNVAMEDMGFKTIGFAGGRIDAWQPDLVFWGPET
;
A
#
# COMPACT_ATOMS: atom_id res chain seq x y z
N MET A 1 -84.24 -40.96 8.82
CA MET A 1 -83.87 -40.33 7.53
C MET A 1 -82.34 -40.23 7.45
N ARG A 2 -81.77 -40.89 6.42
CA ARG A 2 -80.47 -40.72 5.76
C ARG A 2 -79.18 -40.41 6.58
N ARG A 3 -78.29 -41.40 6.58
CA ARG A 3 -76.82 -41.27 6.58
C ARG A 3 -76.36 -40.36 5.43
N THR A 4 -75.28 -39.59 5.61
CA THR A 4 -74.03 -39.60 4.80
C THR A 4 -73.17 -38.33 5.00
N THR A 5 -71.88 -38.56 5.26
CA THR A 5 -70.67 -37.84 4.80
C THR A 5 -70.80 -36.43 4.20
N VAL A 6 -69.93 -35.52 4.66
CA VAL A 6 -69.43 -34.43 3.80
C VAL A 6 -67.91 -34.53 3.70
N SER A 7 -67.48 -34.59 2.44
CA SER A 7 -66.13 -34.74 1.94
C SER A 7 -65.33 -33.43 1.96
N ILE A 8 -64.02 -33.63 2.11
CA ILE A 8 -62.89 -32.97 1.44
C ILE A 8 -63.28 -31.88 0.41
N LEU A 9 -62.77 -30.67 0.61
CA LEU A 9 -62.21 -29.88 -0.50
C LEU A 9 -60.99 -29.10 -0.01
N ALA A 10 -59.83 -29.53 -0.52
CA ALA A 10 -58.57 -28.82 -0.42
C ALA A 10 -58.58 -27.64 -1.39
N ILE A 11 -58.15 -26.46 -0.93
CA ILE A 11 -57.63 -25.40 -1.80
C ILE A 11 -56.28 -25.01 -1.23
N ALA A 12 -55.24 -25.63 -1.79
CA ALA A 12 -53.86 -25.20 -1.61
C ALA A 12 -53.65 -23.93 -2.45
N ALA A 13 -53.52 -22.77 -1.81
CA ALA A 13 -53.02 -21.58 -2.47
C ALA A 13 -51.49 -21.69 -2.59
N MET A 14 -51.01 -22.25 -3.70
CA MET A 14 -49.61 -22.10 -4.10
C MET A 14 -49.37 -20.63 -4.47
N ALA A 15 -48.67 -19.92 -3.59
CA ALA A 15 -48.09 -18.63 -3.93
C ALA A 15 -46.97 -18.86 -4.96
N ILE A 16 -47.25 -18.52 -6.23
CA ILE A 16 -46.24 -18.47 -7.28
C ILE A 16 -45.44 -17.19 -7.03
N SER A 17 -44.27 -17.33 -6.39
CA SER A 17 -43.26 -16.27 -6.39
C SER A 17 -42.77 -16.06 -7.83
N PRO A 18 -42.81 -14.84 -8.39
CA PRO A 18 -42.13 -14.58 -9.65
C PRO A 18 -40.62 -14.65 -9.37
N ALA A 19 -39.97 -15.70 -9.87
CA ALA A 19 -38.53 -15.73 -9.99
C ALA A 19 -38.11 -14.55 -10.88
N ALA A 20 -37.43 -13.57 -10.28
CA ALA A 20 -36.77 -12.52 -11.04
C ALA A 20 -35.73 -13.18 -11.94
N PHE A 21 -35.99 -13.22 -13.25
CA PHE A 21 -34.96 -13.51 -14.23
C PHE A 21 -33.91 -12.42 -14.11
N ALA A 22 -32.79 -12.74 -13.47
CA ALA A 22 -31.59 -11.92 -13.57
C ALA A 22 -31.14 -11.98 -15.03
N SER A 23 -31.32 -10.90 -15.77
CA SER A 23 -30.68 -10.75 -17.07
C SER A 23 -29.18 -10.84 -16.84
N SER A 24 -28.55 -11.86 -17.41
CA SER A 24 -27.10 -11.89 -17.61
C SER A 24 -26.74 -10.78 -18.59
N GLY A 25 -26.67 -9.55 -18.09
CA GLY A 25 -26.05 -8.45 -18.82
C GLY A 25 -24.57 -8.77 -18.92
N GLU A 26 -24.12 -9.21 -20.10
CA GLU A 26 -22.72 -9.18 -20.45
C GLU A 26 -22.24 -7.74 -20.22
N ALA A 27 -21.39 -7.54 -19.22
CA ALA A 27 -20.71 -6.28 -19.03
C ALA A 27 -19.74 -6.10 -20.20
N SER A 28 -20.24 -5.48 -21.28
CA SER A 28 -19.40 -4.99 -22.37
C SER A 28 -18.43 -3.97 -21.76
N ALA A 29 -17.15 -4.32 -21.74
CA ALA A 29 -16.08 -3.38 -21.45
C ALA A 29 -16.11 -2.31 -22.56
N GLN A 30 -16.79 -1.19 -22.32
CA GLN A 30 -16.70 -0.03 -23.20
C GLN A 30 -15.22 0.36 -23.29
N SER A 31 -14.63 0.20 -24.48
CA SER A 31 -13.30 0.71 -24.77
C SER A 31 -13.29 2.21 -24.48
N ALA A 32 -12.46 2.64 -23.53
CA ALA A 32 -12.32 4.04 -23.20
C ALA A 32 -11.99 4.85 -24.46
N ALA A 33 -12.61 6.02 -24.63
CA ALA A 33 -12.29 6.92 -25.74
C ALA A 33 -10.80 7.32 -25.65
N PRO A 34 -10.09 7.45 -26.78
CA PRO A 34 -8.68 7.79 -26.77
C PRO A 34 -8.43 9.12 -26.06
N THR A 35 -7.40 9.16 -25.21
CA THR A 35 -7.03 10.37 -24.49
C THR A 35 -6.36 11.42 -25.41
N ALA A 36 -6.28 12.67 -24.96
CA ALA A 36 -5.59 13.73 -25.73
C ALA A 36 -4.11 13.39 -26.00
N THR A 37 -3.45 12.69 -25.07
CA THR A 37 -2.07 12.24 -25.21
C THR A 37 -1.91 11.17 -26.29
N GLU A 38 -2.90 10.30 -26.49
CA GLU A 38 -2.88 9.31 -27.57
C GLU A 38 -2.95 9.97 -28.95
N TRP A 39 -3.76 11.03 -29.10
CA TRP A 39 -3.83 11.80 -30.34
C TRP A 39 -2.61 12.70 -30.57
N TYR A 40 -2.08 13.29 -29.50
CA TYR A 40 -0.98 14.26 -29.55
C TYR A 40 0.19 13.86 -28.64
N PRO A 41 0.93 12.78 -28.96
CA PRO A 41 1.95 12.21 -28.08
C PRO A 41 3.18 13.10 -27.86
N LYS A 42 3.37 14.13 -28.70
CA LYS A 42 4.47 15.12 -28.59
C LYS A 42 4.03 16.44 -27.95
N SER A 43 2.80 16.53 -27.46
CA SER A 43 2.32 17.72 -26.76
C SER A 43 3.02 17.88 -25.41
N LEU A 44 3.17 19.13 -24.94
CA LEU A 44 3.79 19.41 -23.64
C LEU A 44 2.85 18.97 -22.52
N ASP A 45 3.30 18.04 -21.68
CA ASP A 45 2.57 17.59 -20.50
C ASP A 45 2.80 18.51 -19.30
N LEU A 46 1.72 19.04 -18.73
CA LEU A 46 1.73 19.91 -17.54
C LEU A 46 1.32 19.16 -16.26
N THR A 47 1.20 17.83 -16.30
CA THR A 47 0.81 17.01 -15.15
C THR A 47 1.83 17.10 -14.00
N ALA A 48 3.12 17.19 -14.33
CA ALA A 48 4.20 17.33 -13.33
C ALA A 48 4.03 18.58 -12.43
N LEU A 49 3.39 19.65 -12.93
CA LEU A 49 3.18 20.89 -12.17
C LEU A 49 1.99 20.80 -11.19
N ARG A 50 1.23 19.71 -11.25
CA ARG A 50 0.02 19.45 -10.45
C ARG A 50 0.16 18.19 -9.59
N GLN A 51 1.39 17.73 -9.38
CA GLN A 51 1.63 16.59 -8.48
C GLN A 51 1.53 17.00 -7.02
N HIS A 52 1.01 16.09 -6.20
CA HIS A 52 0.92 16.23 -4.74
C HIS A 52 0.20 17.51 -4.29
N GLU A 53 -0.82 17.93 -5.06
CA GLU A 53 -1.68 19.03 -4.67
C GLU A 53 -2.27 18.81 -3.27
N ALA A 54 -2.57 19.90 -2.56
CA ALA A 54 -3.03 19.84 -1.16
C ALA A 54 -4.26 18.94 -0.96
N GLN A 55 -5.11 18.80 -1.98
CA GLN A 55 -6.30 17.95 -2.00
C GLN A 55 -5.96 16.45 -1.97
N SER A 56 -4.78 16.05 -2.42
CA SER A 56 -4.33 14.65 -2.39
C SER A 56 -3.93 14.17 -0.98
N ASN A 57 -3.62 15.10 -0.07
CA ASN A 57 -3.17 14.79 1.28
C ASN A 57 -4.37 14.65 2.26
N PRO A 58 -4.65 13.44 2.78
CA PRO A 58 -5.77 13.20 3.69
C PRO A 58 -5.60 13.83 5.08
N TYR A 59 -4.40 14.30 5.44
CA TYR A 59 -4.15 14.95 6.73
C TYR A 59 -4.43 16.45 6.72
N GLY A 60 -4.70 17.03 5.55
CA GLY A 60 -5.06 18.43 5.37
C GLY A 60 -3.88 19.39 5.47
N ALA A 61 -4.13 20.65 5.12
CA ALA A 61 -3.10 21.68 4.94
C ALA A 61 -2.33 22.07 6.23
N ASN A 62 -2.91 21.82 7.41
CA ASN A 62 -2.32 22.19 8.69
C ASN A 62 -1.48 21.07 9.32
N TYR A 63 -1.31 19.94 8.62
CA TYR A 63 -0.55 18.81 9.11
C TYR A 63 0.96 19.08 9.07
N ASP A 64 1.64 18.89 10.20
CA ASP A 64 3.08 19.11 10.34
C ASP A 64 3.75 17.80 10.79
N TYR A 65 4.32 17.09 9.82
CA TYR A 65 4.96 15.80 10.09
C TYR A 65 6.16 15.92 11.02
N ALA A 66 6.94 17.01 10.92
CA ALA A 66 8.12 17.20 11.76
C ALA A 66 7.73 17.28 13.24
N LYS A 67 6.64 18.00 13.56
CA LYS A 67 6.09 18.05 14.93
C LYS A 67 5.54 16.71 15.40
N GLU A 68 4.80 16.02 14.53
CA GLU A 68 4.20 14.73 14.86
C GLU A 68 5.27 13.65 15.11
N PHE A 69 6.29 13.59 14.25
CA PHE A 69 7.45 12.70 14.40
C PHE A 69 8.29 13.03 15.63
N ALA A 70 8.50 14.31 15.94
CA ALA A 70 9.22 14.72 17.16
C ALA A 70 8.50 14.29 18.45
N SER A 71 7.17 14.08 18.41
CA SER A 71 6.38 13.57 19.53
C SER A 71 6.37 12.04 19.66
N LEU A 72 7.03 11.33 18.74
CA LEU A 72 7.03 9.88 18.65
C LEU A 72 8.01 9.27 19.65
N ASP A 73 7.56 8.26 20.41
CA ASP A 73 8.46 7.41 21.20
C ASP A 73 9.21 6.46 20.25
N LEU A 74 10.40 6.88 19.82
CA LEU A 74 11.24 6.13 18.89
C LEU A 74 11.74 4.82 19.49
N ASP A 75 11.97 4.75 20.80
CA ASP A 75 12.42 3.52 21.45
C ASP A 75 11.32 2.46 21.45
N ALA A 76 10.06 2.87 21.69
CA ALA A 76 8.91 2.00 21.53
C ALA A 76 8.75 1.52 20.09
N VAL A 77 8.92 2.40 19.09
CA VAL A 77 8.86 2.01 17.67
C VAL A 77 9.92 0.97 17.35
N LYS A 78 11.17 1.20 17.77
CA LYS A 78 12.26 0.24 17.58
C LYS A 78 11.98 -1.09 18.28
N ALA A 79 11.41 -1.07 19.48
CA ALA A 79 11.02 -2.28 20.20
C ALA A 79 9.93 -3.09 19.45
N ASP A 80 8.92 -2.42 18.91
CA ASP A 80 7.90 -3.07 18.08
C ASP A 80 8.49 -3.66 16.79
N ILE A 81 9.44 -2.95 16.15
CA ILE A 81 10.16 -3.48 14.98
C ILE A 81 10.91 -4.76 15.36
N ARG A 82 11.66 -4.77 16.47
CA ARG A 82 12.37 -5.96 16.96
C ARG A 82 11.45 -7.15 17.21
N LYS A 83 10.25 -6.88 17.73
CA LYS A 83 9.22 -7.93 17.86
C LYS A 83 8.82 -8.49 16.50
N VAL A 84 8.57 -7.64 15.51
CA VAL A 84 8.21 -8.11 14.15
C VAL A 84 9.33 -8.93 13.54
N LEU A 85 10.61 -8.56 13.74
CA LEU A 85 11.76 -9.30 13.20
C LEU A 85 11.71 -10.80 13.49
N THR A 86 11.24 -11.20 14.66
CA THR A 86 11.22 -12.60 15.12
C THR A 86 9.81 -13.21 15.19
N THR A 87 8.76 -12.45 14.85
CA THR A 87 7.38 -12.95 14.86
C THR A 87 6.97 -13.42 13.46
N SER A 88 7.41 -14.62 13.08
CA SER A 88 7.10 -15.25 11.80
C SER A 88 5.58 -15.34 11.55
N GLN A 89 5.16 -15.03 10.32
CA GLN A 89 3.77 -15.09 9.86
C GLN A 89 3.57 -16.27 8.92
N SER A 90 2.47 -17.01 9.06
CA SER A 90 2.18 -18.19 8.24
C SER A 90 2.04 -17.89 6.74
N TRP A 91 1.57 -16.69 6.39
CA TRP A 91 1.39 -16.24 5.00
C TRP A 91 2.69 -15.75 4.34
N TRP A 92 3.75 -15.52 5.12
CA TRP A 92 5.09 -15.25 4.62
C TRP A 92 6.13 -15.62 5.67
N PRO A 93 6.48 -16.90 5.84
CA PRO A 93 7.35 -17.34 6.92
C PRO A 93 8.71 -16.65 6.90
N ALA A 94 9.27 -16.35 8.07
CA ALA A 94 10.59 -15.76 8.21
C ALA A 94 11.68 -16.79 7.90
N ASP A 95 12.54 -16.49 6.94
CA ASP A 95 13.77 -17.25 6.72
C ASP A 95 14.62 -17.24 7.99
N TYR A 96 15.11 -18.40 8.40
CA TYR A 96 15.89 -18.58 9.63
C TYR A 96 15.18 -18.10 10.91
N GLY A 97 13.86 -17.93 10.88
CA GLY A 97 13.09 -17.36 11.99
C GLY A 97 13.31 -15.86 12.20
N HIS A 98 13.89 -15.15 11.24
CA HIS A 98 14.24 -13.74 11.38
C HIS A 98 14.07 -12.93 10.07
N TYR A 99 13.19 -11.93 10.05
CA TYR A 99 12.96 -11.07 8.86
C TYR A 99 14.05 -10.02 8.61
N GLY A 100 15.10 -9.95 9.43
CA GLY A 100 16.15 -8.93 9.35
C GLY A 100 16.73 -8.73 7.95
N PRO A 101 17.28 -9.77 7.30
CA PRO A 101 17.83 -9.64 5.94
C PRO A 101 16.79 -9.13 4.92
N PHE A 102 15.53 -9.54 5.09
CA PHE A 102 14.43 -9.12 4.22
C PHE A 102 14.09 -7.63 4.37
N PHE A 103 14.09 -7.10 5.59
CA PHE A 103 13.88 -5.68 5.83
C PHE A 103 15.08 -4.81 5.48
N ILE A 104 16.31 -5.33 5.59
CA ILE A 104 17.49 -4.65 5.06
C ILE A 104 17.35 -4.49 3.54
N ARG A 105 16.95 -5.54 2.82
CA ARG A 105 16.66 -5.45 1.38
C ARG A 105 15.56 -4.42 1.09
N MET A 106 14.46 -4.43 1.83
CA MET A 106 13.38 -3.45 1.65
C MET A 106 13.89 -2.00 1.76
N ALA A 107 14.64 -1.70 2.82
CA ALA A 107 15.22 -0.37 3.05
C ALA A 107 16.23 0.01 1.96
N TRP A 108 17.11 -0.92 1.59
CA TRP A 108 18.08 -0.75 0.52
C TRP A 108 17.40 -0.42 -0.82
N HIS A 109 16.42 -1.21 -1.25
CA HIS A 109 15.68 -0.97 -2.49
C HIS A 109 14.88 0.34 -2.45
N GLY A 110 14.40 0.74 -1.27
CA GLY A 110 13.68 2.00 -1.11
C GLY A 110 14.60 3.21 -1.32
N ALA A 111 15.83 3.15 -0.82
CA ALA A 111 16.83 4.20 -1.01
C ALA A 111 17.55 4.12 -2.38
N GLY A 112 17.71 2.91 -2.92
CA GLY A 112 18.55 2.59 -4.07
C GLY A 112 18.05 3.10 -5.42
N THR A 113 16.85 3.66 -5.50
CA THR A 113 16.34 4.31 -6.72
C THR A 113 16.87 5.73 -6.92
N TYR A 114 17.57 6.28 -5.91
CA TYR A 114 18.16 7.62 -5.98
C TYR A 114 19.22 7.73 -7.08
N ARG A 115 19.23 8.88 -7.77
CA ARG A 115 20.24 9.22 -8.79
C ARG A 115 20.71 10.65 -8.67
N THR A 116 22.02 10.86 -8.81
CA THR A 116 22.67 12.17 -8.65
C THR A 116 22.41 13.14 -9.79
N GLY A 117 22.03 12.65 -10.98
CA GLY A 117 21.86 13.48 -12.17
C GLY A 117 20.73 14.51 -12.07
N ASP A 118 19.64 14.16 -11.39
CA ASP A 118 18.50 15.07 -11.18
C ASP A 118 17.93 15.01 -9.75
N GLY A 119 18.56 14.24 -8.86
CA GLY A 119 18.16 14.11 -7.46
C GLY A 119 16.86 13.34 -7.22
N ARG A 120 16.27 12.72 -8.25
CA ARG A 120 15.02 11.95 -8.13
C ARG A 120 15.27 10.56 -7.53
N GLY A 121 14.18 9.93 -7.07
CA GLY A 121 14.19 8.62 -6.42
C GLY A 121 14.58 8.69 -4.94
N GLY A 122 14.90 7.54 -4.37
CA GLY A 122 15.19 7.37 -2.96
C GLY A 122 13.94 7.18 -2.09
N ALA A 123 14.15 7.15 -0.78
CA ALA A 123 13.11 6.77 0.20
C ALA A 123 12.23 7.93 0.68
N GLY A 124 12.40 9.14 0.15
CA GLY A 124 11.83 10.39 0.68
C GLY A 124 10.31 10.40 0.80
N GLY A 125 9.60 10.06 -0.28
CA GLY A 125 8.11 10.00 -0.31
C GLY A 125 7.51 8.67 0.12
N GLY A 126 8.34 7.67 0.43
CA GLY A 126 7.88 6.29 0.58
C GLY A 126 7.40 5.66 -0.73
N GLU A 127 7.89 6.16 -1.88
CA GLU A 127 7.45 5.81 -3.26
C GLU A 127 7.45 4.31 -3.57
N GLN A 128 8.25 3.49 -2.86
CA GLN A 128 8.26 2.02 -3.03
C GLN A 128 6.87 1.37 -2.80
N ARG A 129 5.92 2.09 -2.18
CA ARG A 129 4.53 1.63 -1.99
C ARG A 129 3.61 1.91 -3.17
N PHE A 130 4.04 2.70 -4.15
CA PHE A 130 3.27 3.09 -5.33
C PHE A 130 3.89 2.53 -6.62
N GLU A 131 3.11 2.58 -7.70
CA GLU A 131 3.60 2.30 -9.05
C GLU A 131 4.65 3.36 -9.48
N PRO A 132 5.64 3.00 -10.31
CA PRO A 132 5.92 1.64 -10.79
C PRO A 132 6.74 0.80 -9.79
N LEU A 133 7.26 1.41 -8.73
CA LEU A 133 8.26 0.81 -7.86
C LEU A 133 7.73 -0.40 -7.08
N ASN A 134 6.47 -0.38 -6.66
CA ASN A 134 5.84 -1.50 -5.98
C ASN A 134 5.76 -2.78 -6.82
N SER A 135 5.87 -2.66 -8.15
CA SER A 135 5.68 -3.73 -9.15
C SER A 135 6.93 -4.00 -9.99
N TRP A 136 8.05 -3.32 -9.72
CA TRP A 136 9.32 -3.58 -10.38
C TRP A 136 9.80 -5.02 -10.16
N PRO A 137 10.40 -5.67 -11.18
CA PRO A 137 10.94 -7.02 -11.06
C PRO A 137 11.95 -7.17 -9.91
N ASP A 138 12.78 -6.15 -9.68
CA ASP A 138 13.77 -6.18 -8.62
C ASP A 138 13.16 -5.98 -7.22
N ASN A 139 11.92 -5.50 -7.13
CA ASN A 139 11.19 -5.30 -5.88
C ASN A 139 10.25 -6.46 -5.54
N VAL A 140 10.40 -7.60 -6.22
CA VAL A 140 9.62 -8.82 -5.94
C VAL A 140 9.67 -9.18 -4.46
N SER A 141 8.49 -9.52 -3.94
CA SER A 141 8.19 -9.83 -2.55
C SER A 141 8.27 -8.67 -1.55
N LEU A 142 8.78 -7.49 -1.92
CA LEU A 142 8.82 -6.35 -0.98
C LEU A 142 7.42 -5.81 -0.64
N ASP A 143 6.40 -6.15 -1.42
CA ASP A 143 4.99 -6.01 -1.04
C ASP A 143 4.67 -6.69 0.30
N LYS A 144 5.21 -7.88 0.53
CA LYS A 144 5.05 -8.63 1.79
C LYS A 144 5.88 -8.01 2.90
N ALA A 145 7.09 -7.54 2.61
CA ALA A 145 7.92 -6.81 3.59
C ALA A 145 7.16 -5.60 4.15
N ARG A 146 6.59 -4.77 3.27
CA ARG A 146 5.76 -3.62 3.67
C ARG A 146 4.51 -4.05 4.42
N ARG A 147 3.91 -5.18 4.05
CA ARG A 147 2.74 -5.74 4.75
C ARG A 147 3.07 -6.22 6.17
N LEU A 148 4.26 -6.77 6.42
CA LEU A 148 4.69 -7.22 7.75
C LEU A 148 4.82 -6.08 8.75
N ILE A 149 5.24 -4.90 8.29
CA ILE A 149 5.41 -3.70 9.15
C ILE A 149 4.12 -2.86 9.25
N TRP A 150 3.04 -3.24 8.56
CA TRP A 150 1.75 -2.53 8.64
C TRP A 150 1.22 -2.39 10.08
N PRO A 151 1.25 -3.40 10.98
CA PRO A 151 0.77 -3.24 12.35
C PRO A 151 1.49 -2.13 13.12
N ILE A 152 2.77 -1.88 12.82
CA ILE A 152 3.56 -0.78 13.38
C ILE A 152 3.02 0.55 12.84
N LYS A 153 2.85 0.65 11.52
CA LYS A 153 2.23 1.85 10.91
C LYS A 153 0.83 2.11 11.46
N GLN A 154 0.03 1.08 11.68
CA GLN A 154 -1.32 1.18 12.24
C GLN A 154 -1.28 1.73 13.67
N LYS A 155 -0.35 1.25 14.51
CA LYS A 155 -0.18 1.69 15.90
C LYS A 155 0.26 3.15 16.01
N TYR A 156 1.24 3.57 15.20
CA TYR A 156 1.82 4.92 15.28
C TYR A 156 1.13 5.94 14.37
N GLY A 157 0.30 5.48 13.43
CA GLY A 157 -0.57 6.30 12.61
C GLY A 157 0.20 7.36 11.85
N ARG A 158 -0.32 8.59 11.87
CA ARG A 158 0.27 9.73 11.13
C ARG A 158 1.65 10.14 11.65
N LYS A 159 1.97 9.88 12.93
CA LYS A 159 3.24 10.26 13.56
C LYS A 159 4.48 9.57 12.98
N LEU A 160 4.28 8.50 12.22
CA LEU A 160 5.34 7.74 11.58
C LEU A 160 4.98 7.55 10.10
N SER A 161 5.76 8.15 9.21
CA SER A 161 5.59 7.98 7.76
C SER A 161 6.04 6.58 7.31
N TRP A 162 5.55 6.13 6.16
CA TRP A 162 6.05 4.91 5.52
C TRP A 162 7.51 5.02 5.13
N GLY A 163 7.94 6.17 4.58
CA GLY A 163 9.34 6.41 4.22
C GLY A 163 10.28 6.21 5.41
N ASP A 164 9.95 6.81 6.57
CA ASP A 164 10.76 6.64 7.78
C ASP A 164 10.64 5.22 8.34
N LEU A 165 9.45 4.63 8.39
CA LEU A 165 9.27 3.27 8.90
C LEU A 165 10.08 2.25 8.09
N MET A 166 10.05 2.30 6.76
CA MET A 166 10.78 1.33 5.93
C MET A 166 12.29 1.40 6.15
N VAL A 167 12.85 2.62 6.18
CA VAL A 167 14.30 2.81 6.40
C VAL A 167 14.69 2.50 7.84
N LEU A 168 13.92 2.95 8.83
CA LEU A 168 14.14 2.65 10.25
C LEU A 168 14.12 1.14 10.49
N THR A 169 13.21 0.42 9.84
CA THR A 169 13.13 -1.05 9.94
C THR A 169 14.42 -1.72 9.47
N GLY A 170 15.00 -1.26 8.35
CA GLY A 170 16.31 -1.74 7.90
C GLY A 170 17.43 -1.45 8.90
N ASN A 171 17.44 -0.25 9.48
CA ASN A 171 18.41 0.11 10.53
C ASN A 171 18.29 -0.78 11.78
N VAL A 172 17.06 -0.97 12.29
CA VAL A 172 16.82 -1.82 13.47
C VAL A 172 17.16 -3.28 13.17
N ALA A 173 16.89 -3.77 11.96
CA ALA A 173 17.28 -5.11 11.54
C ALA A 173 18.81 -5.31 11.60
N MET A 174 19.59 -4.33 11.15
CA MET A 174 21.05 -4.39 11.29
C MET A 174 21.48 -4.36 12.76
N GLU A 175 20.91 -3.47 13.57
CA GLU A 175 21.20 -3.35 15.02
C GLU A 175 20.90 -4.66 15.77
N ASP A 176 19.75 -5.27 15.50
CA ASP A 176 19.29 -6.51 16.16
C ASP A 176 20.19 -7.71 15.82
N MET A 177 20.73 -7.74 14.59
CA MET A 177 21.68 -8.75 14.14
C MET A 177 23.15 -8.43 14.50
N GLY A 178 23.38 -7.47 15.39
CA GLY A 178 24.70 -7.18 15.98
C GLY A 178 25.54 -6.14 15.25
N PHE A 179 25.02 -5.47 14.22
CA PHE A 179 25.72 -4.39 13.52
C PHE A 179 25.38 -3.02 14.12
N LYS A 180 26.41 -2.28 14.57
CA LYS A 180 26.22 -0.93 15.09
C LYS A 180 26.11 0.10 13.96
N THR A 181 24.90 0.65 13.76
CA THR A 181 24.68 1.75 12.82
C THR A 181 25.24 3.08 13.35
N ILE A 182 25.46 4.06 12.46
CA ILE A 182 25.90 5.40 12.85
C ILE A 182 24.80 6.23 13.52
N GLY A 183 23.53 5.82 13.37
CA GLY A 183 22.36 6.56 13.77
C GLY A 183 21.25 6.52 12.72
N PHE A 184 20.17 7.25 12.99
CA PHE A 184 19.02 7.38 12.10
C PHE A 184 18.44 8.80 12.22
N ALA A 185 18.03 9.36 11.09
CA ALA A 185 17.27 10.61 11.03
C ALA A 185 15.93 10.35 10.32
N GLY A 186 14.84 10.72 10.99
CA GLY A 186 13.51 10.76 10.40
C GLY A 186 13.20 12.12 9.77
N GLY A 187 11.95 12.31 9.36
CA GLY A 187 11.47 13.53 8.71
C GLY A 187 11.03 13.35 7.26
N ARG A 188 11.02 12.11 6.75
CA ARG A 188 10.50 11.80 5.40
C ARG A 188 8.98 11.93 5.41
N ILE A 189 8.42 12.76 4.54
CA ILE A 189 6.97 12.99 4.45
C ILE A 189 6.38 12.03 3.43
N ASP A 190 5.31 11.32 3.80
CA ASP A 190 4.62 10.43 2.87
C ASP A 190 4.00 11.22 1.70
N ALA A 191 4.26 10.77 0.48
CA ALA A 191 3.53 11.17 -0.73
C ALA A 191 2.16 10.47 -0.80
N TRP A 192 1.19 10.99 -1.55
CA TRP A 192 -0.16 10.39 -1.66
C TRP A 192 -0.53 9.90 -3.05
N GLN A 193 0.37 10.13 -4.00
CA GLN A 193 0.32 9.66 -5.37
C GLN A 193 1.77 9.34 -5.80
N PRO A 194 2.00 8.53 -6.83
CA PRO A 194 3.35 8.29 -7.31
C PRO A 194 3.99 9.54 -7.92
N ASP A 195 5.30 9.68 -7.73
CA ASP A 195 6.13 10.66 -8.43
C ASP A 195 6.21 10.37 -9.94
N LEU A 196 6.19 11.43 -10.77
CA LEU A 196 6.40 11.29 -12.21
C LEU A 196 7.90 11.34 -12.47
N VAL A 197 8.47 10.17 -12.72
CA VAL A 197 9.90 9.98 -12.88
C VAL A 197 10.16 9.27 -14.20
N PHE A 198 11.06 9.84 -15.01
CA PHE A 198 11.57 9.16 -16.21
C PHE A 198 12.55 8.06 -15.80
N TRP A 199 12.11 6.80 -15.84
CA TRP A 199 12.93 5.63 -15.48
C TRP A 199 13.68 5.00 -16.66
N GLY A 200 13.29 5.35 -17.87
CA GLY A 200 13.82 4.79 -19.11
C GLY A 200 12.73 4.77 -20.20
N PRO A 201 13.10 4.67 -21.48
CA PRO A 201 12.15 4.60 -22.59
C PRO A 201 11.67 3.17 -22.91
N GLU A 202 12.16 2.14 -22.21
CA GLU A 202 11.86 0.73 -22.47
C GLU A 202 10.38 0.38 -22.17
N THR A 203 9.79 -0.51 -22.99
CA THR A 203 8.38 -0.95 -22.91
C THR A 203 8.25 -2.47 -22.84
#